data_AF-A0A381Q5T2-F1
#
_entry.id   AF-A0A381Q5T2-F1
#
_cell.length_a   1.000
_cell.length_b   1.000
_cell.length_c   1.000
_cell.angle_alpha   90.00
_cell.angle_beta   90.00
_cell.angle_gamma   90.00
#
_symmetry.space_group_name_H-M   'P 1'
#
loop_
_entity.id
_entity.type
_entity.pdbx_description
1 polymer ?
#
loop_
_entity_poly.entity_id
_entity_poly.type
_entity_poly.pdbx_seq_one_letter_code
_entity_poly.pdbx_strand_id
1 'polypeptide(L)'
;MLQIVKLLTIFFVVSTAALFFMKGILWTLFQWGAKFALPLALILCAIYVWSFFLVKSIEGINIPKLALVWIWAIGFSEILFLGGLYHLTPQNFPSFVGEFFFN
;
A
#
# COMPACT_ATOMS: atom_id res chain seq x y z
N MET A 1 -2.37 -21.03 -16.17
CA MET A 1 -1.15 -20.19 -16.30
C MET A 1 -1.50 -18.70 -16.38
N LEU A 2 -2.29 -18.25 -17.37
CA LEU A 2 -2.67 -16.84 -17.55
C LEU A 2 -3.34 -16.18 -16.32
N GLN A 3 -4.19 -16.91 -15.60
CA GLN A 3 -4.90 -16.39 -14.42
C GLN A 3 -3.99 -16.17 -13.20
N ILE A 4 -2.98 -17.03 -13.02
CA ILE A 4 -1.97 -16.90 -11.96
C ILE A 4 -1.10 -15.67 -12.25
N VAL A 5 -0.71 -15.47 -13.51
CA VAL A 5 0.04 -14.27 -13.92
C VAL A 5 -0.77 -13.01 -13.63
N LYS A 6 -2.07 -12.96 -13.98
CA LYS A 6 -2.94 -11.81 -13.66
C LYS A 6 -3.03 -11.53 -12.16
N LEU A 7 -3.18 -12.57 -11.34
CA LEU A 7 -3.21 -12.44 -9.87
C LEU A 7 -1.90 -11.87 -9.33
N LEU A 8 -0.76 -12.40 -9.79
CA LEU A 8 0.56 -11.90 -9.38
C LEU A 8 0.78 -10.46 -9.82
N THR A 9 0.42 -10.10 -11.06
CA THR A 9 0.56 -8.73 -11.55
C THR A 9 -0.25 -7.76 -10.71
N ILE A 10 -1.51 -8.08 -10.41
CA ILE A 10 -2.36 -7.21 -9.58
C ILE A 10 -1.83 -7.14 -8.15
N PHE A 11 -1.38 -8.27 -7.58
CA PHE A 11 -0.73 -8.28 -6.28
C PHE A 11 0.48 -7.32 -6.24
N PHE A 12 1.42 -7.46 -7.18
CA PHE A 12 2.58 -6.59 -7.25
C PHE A 12 2.24 -5.12 -7.43
N VAL A 13 1.25 -4.80 -8.28
CA VAL A 13 0.80 -3.42 -8.49
C VAL A 13 0.20 -2.85 -7.21
N VAL A 14 -0.67 -3.60 -6.54
CA VAL A 14 -1.35 -3.17 -5.30
C VAL A 14 -0.35 -3.01 -4.15
N SER A 15 0.57 -3.96 -3.96
CA SER A 15 1.63 -3.87 -2.94
C SER A 15 2.60 -2.72 -3.23
N THR A 16 2.97 -2.51 -4.50
CA THR A 16 3.82 -1.36 -4.88
C THR A 16 3.12 -0.05 -4.57
N ALA A 17 1.84 0.10 -4.96
CA ALA A 17 1.06 1.29 -4.66
C ALA A 17 0.95 1.54 -3.15
N ALA A 18 0.70 0.49 -2.35
CA ALA A 18 0.67 0.54 -0.90
C ALA A 18 2.00 1.03 -0.29
N LEU A 19 3.14 0.52 -0.78
CA LEU A 19 4.47 0.96 -0.35
C LEU A 19 4.72 2.44 -0.65
N PHE A 20 4.35 2.91 -1.84
CA PHE A 20 4.48 4.33 -2.21
C PHE A 20 3.55 5.24 -1.40
N PHE A 21 2.33 4.78 -1.11
CA PHE A 21 1.41 5.53 -0.23
C PHE A 21 2.00 5.67 1.16
N MET A 22 2.55 4.59 1.70
CA MET A 22 3.25 4.63 2.98
C MET A 22 4.45 5.59 2.95
N LYS A 23 5.26 5.58 1.87
CA LYS A 23 6.34 6.55 1.71
C LYS A 23 5.84 7.98 1.75
N GLY A 24 4.78 8.30 1.00
CA GLY A 24 4.17 9.63 1.04
C GLY A 24 3.71 10.03 2.44
N ILE A 25 3.03 9.14 3.15
CA ILE A 25 2.53 9.39 4.50
C ILE A 25 3.67 9.63 5.48
N LEU A 26 4.70 8.77 5.48
CA LEU A 26 5.86 8.91 6.35
C LEU A 26 6.61 10.21 6.04
N TRP A 27 6.89 10.47 4.77
CA TRP A 27 7.58 11.69 4.35
C TRP A 27 6.83 12.94 4.83
N THR A 28 5.52 13.01 4.65
CA THR A 28 4.70 14.12 5.15
C THR A 28 4.69 14.18 6.68
N LEU A 29 4.68 13.04 7.38
CA LEU A 29 4.77 12.99 8.83
C LEU A 29 6.09 13.58 9.34
N PHE A 30 7.22 13.24 8.71
CA PHE A 30 8.54 13.73 9.13
C PHE A 30 8.77 15.20 8.76
N GLN A 31 8.31 15.63 7.59
CA GLN A 31 8.59 16.98 7.09
C GLN A 31 7.55 18.02 7.56
N TRP A 32 6.28 17.62 7.71
CA TRP A 32 5.14 18.53 7.95
C TRP A 32 4.39 18.18 9.24
N GLY A 33 4.73 17.07 9.90
CA GLY A 33 4.08 16.63 11.13
C GLY A 33 2.71 15.98 10.92
N ALA A 34 2.13 15.50 12.03
CA ALA A 34 0.89 14.74 12.03
C ALA A 34 -0.32 15.51 11.46
N LYS A 35 -0.32 16.85 11.58
CA LYS A 35 -1.40 17.71 11.09
C LYS A 35 -1.66 17.56 9.59
N PHE A 36 -0.62 17.33 8.80
CA PHE A 36 -0.72 17.14 7.35
C PHE A 36 -0.68 15.66 6.94
N ALA A 37 0.03 14.82 7.71
CA ALA A 37 0.12 13.39 7.43
C ALA A 37 -1.22 12.67 7.62
N LEU A 38 -2.02 13.05 8.63
CA LEU A 38 -3.30 12.39 8.91
C LEU A 38 -4.33 12.60 7.78
N PRO A 39 -4.58 13.84 7.30
CA PRO A 39 -5.44 14.05 6.12
C PRO A 39 -4.94 13.30 4.89
N LEU A 40 -3.63 13.30 4.64
CA LEU A 40 -3.04 12.60 3.50
C LEU A 40 -3.26 11.09 3.61
N ALA A 41 -3.05 10.50 4.79
CA ALA A 41 -3.29 9.09 5.04
C ALA A 41 -4.76 8.70 4.79
N LEU A 42 -5.72 9.54 5.21
CA LEU A 42 -7.14 9.30 4.96
C LEU A 42 -7.47 9.34 3.46
N ILE A 43 -6.92 10.31 2.72
CA ILE A 43 -7.11 10.42 1.27
C ILE A 43 -6.52 9.20 0.55
N LEU A 44 -5.29 8.83 0.87
CA LEU A 44 -4.62 7.67 0.26
C LEU A 44 -5.32 6.36 0.63
N CYS A 45 -5.82 6.23 1.86
CA CYS A 45 -6.63 5.08 2.26
C CYS A 45 -7.94 5.01 1.46
N ALA A 46 -8.61 6.15 1.24
CA ALA A 46 -9.81 6.21 0.41
C ALA A 46 -9.51 5.80 -1.04
N ILE A 47 -8.43 6.32 -1.63
CA ILE A 47 -7.96 5.94 -2.98
C ILE A 47 -7.65 4.44 -3.04
N TYR A 48 -6.96 3.90 -2.03
CA TYR A 48 -6.63 2.49 -1.92
C TYR A 48 -7.89 1.63 -1.90
N VAL A 49 -8.90 1.96 -1.08
CA VAL A 49 -10.17 1.24 -1.06
C VAL A 49 -10.93 1.39 -2.38
N TRP A 50 -10.95 2.58 -2.98
CA TRP A 50 -11.68 2.83 -4.22
C TRP A 50 -11.13 2.04 -5.41
N SER A 51 -9.80 1.89 -5.47
CA SER A 51 -9.14 1.13 -6.53
C SER A 51 -9.55 -0.35 -6.58
N PHE A 52 -10.03 -0.93 -5.47
CA PHE A 52 -10.64 -2.27 -5.47
C PHE A 52 -11.83 -2.36 -6.41
N PHE A 53 -12.73 -1.36 -6.33
CA PHE A 53 -13.92 -1.29 -7.17
C PHE A 53 -13.55 -1.00 -8.62
N LEU A 54 -12.50 -0.18 -8.83
CA LEU A 54 -11.99 0.13 -10.16
C LEU A 54 -11.45 -1.13 -10.86
N VAL A 55 -10.61 -1.93 -10.20
CA VAL A 55 -10.12 -3.19 -10.77
C VAL A 55 -11.26 -4.15 -11.10
N LYS A 56 -12.31 -4.18 -10.27
CA LYS A 56 -13.50 -4.99 -10.52
C LYS A 56 -14.32 -4.51 -11.72
N SER A 57 -14.27 -3.21 -12.06
CA SER A 57 -14.99 -2.64 -13.21
C SER A 57 -14.28 -2.83 -14.56
N ILE A 58 -13.02 -3.25 -14.57
CA ILE A 58 -12.26 -3.44 -15.82
C ILE A 58 -12.72 -4.73 -16.52
N GLU A 59 -13.28 -4.59 -17.71
CA GLU A 59 -13.61 -5.72 -18.58
C GLU A 59 -12.35 -6.52 -18.93
N GLY A 60 -12.41 -7.85 -18.77
CA GLY A 60 -11.27 -8.76 -19.04
C GLY A 60 -10.43 -9.16 -17.81
N ILE A 61 -10.65 -8.53 -16.64
CA ILE A 61 -10.11 -8.99 -15.35
C ILE A 61 -11.14 -9.87 -14.65
N ASN A 62 -11.26 -11.12 -15.10
CA ASN A 62 -12.13 -12.11 -14.46
C ASN A 62 -11.38 -12.83 -13.32
N ILE A 63 -11.24 -12.15 -12.18
CA ILE A 63 -10.57 -12.66 -10.99
C ILE A 63 -11.59 -12.99 -9.90
N PRO A 64 -11.45 -14.12 -9.18
CA PRO A 64 -12.33 -14.44 -8.07
C PRO A 64 -12.33 -13.31 -7.03
N LYS A 65 -13.54 -12.84 -6.65
CA LYS A 65 -13.72 -11.78 -5.65
C LYS A 65 -12.93 -12.06 -4.37
N LEU A 66 -12.91 -13.31 -3.91
CA LEU A 66 -12.18 -13.72 -2.71
C LEU A 66 -10.67 -13.48 -2.85
N ALA A 67 -10.08 -13.82 -3.99
CA ALA A 67 -8.65 -13.59 -4.24
C ALA A 67 -8.32 -12.10 -4.27
N LEU A 68 -9.19 -11.28 -4.88
CA LEU A 68 -9.02 -9.83 -4.92
C LEU A 68 -9.10 -9.20 -3.51
N VAL A 69 -10.02 -9.68 -2.67
CA VAL A 69 -10.13 -9.26 -1.26
C VAL A 69 -8.85 -9.59 -0.49
N TRP A 70 -8.29 -10.77 -0.68
CA TRP A 70 -7.01 -11.15 -0.04
C TRP A 70 -5.84 -10.27 -0.50
N ILE A 71 -5.75 -9.97 -1.79
CA ILE A 71 -4.72 -9.06 -2.31
C ILE A 71 -4.82 -7.69 -1.63
N TRP A 72 -6.04 -7.15 -1.51
CA TRP A 72 -6.27 -5.88 -0.82
C TRP A 72 -5.99 -5.95 0.68
N ALA A 73 -6.38 -7.03 1.34
CA ALA A 73 -6.13 -7.22 2.76
C ALA A 73 -4.62 -7.28 3.06
N ILE A 74 -3.85 -7.97 2.21
CA ILE A 74 -2.39 -8.06 2.35
C ILE A 74 -1.76 -6.69 2.11
N GLY A 75 -2.08 -6.00 1.00
CA GLY A 75 -1.51 -4.68 0.73
C GLY A 75 -1.90 -3.62 1.78
N PHE A 76 -3.11 -3.68 2.35
CA PHE A 76 -3.49 -2.82 3.46
C PHE A 76 -2.72 -3.17 4.74
N SER A 77 -2.52 -4.46 4.99
CA SER A 77 -1.70 -4.92 6.12
C SER A 77 -0.26 -4.46 5.99
N GLU A 78 0.30 -4.40 4.78
CA GLU A 78 1.62 -3.82 4.53
C GLU A 78 1.69 -2.36 4.98
N ILE A 79 0.68 -1.54 4.66
CA ILE A 79 0.60 -0.13 5.11
C ILE A 79 0.59 -0.04 6.64
N LEU A 80 -0.22 -0.86 7.30
CA LEU A 80 -0.35 -0.85 8.77
C LEU A 80 0.91 -1.37 9.46
N PHE A 81 1.43 -2.52 9.03
CA PHE A 81 2.57 -3.17 9.66
C PHE A 81 3.84 -2.38 9.43
N LEU A 82 4.16 -2.04 8.18
CA LEU A 82 5.37 -1.29 7.91
C LEU A 82 5.26 0.12 8.51
N GLY A 83 4.10 0.79 8.40
CA GLY A 83 3.86 2.09 9.02
C GLY A 83 4.06 2.08 10.54
N GLY A 84 3.42 1.13 11.23
CA GLY A 84 3.49 0.99 12.68
C GLY A 84 4.86 0.53 13.16
N LEU A 85 5.44 -0.49 12.53
CA LEU A 85 6.75 -1.02 12.91
C LEU A 85 7.87 0.00 12.69
N TYR A 86 7.79 0.80 11.63
CA TYR A 86 8.79 1.84 11.37
C TYR A 86 8.71 2.99 12.39
N HIS A 87 7.51 3.30 12.88
CA HIS A 87 7.34 4.25 13.97
C HIS A 87 7.86 3.73 15.31
N LEU A 88 7.61 2.45 15.62
CA LEU A 88 7.91 1.86 16.93
C LEU A 88 9.34 1.32 17.06
N THR A 89 9.92 0.84 15.96
CA THR A 89 11.20 0.11 15.96
C THR A 89 12.09 0.45 14.75
N PRO A 90 12.40 1.74 14.50
CA PRO A 90 13.16 2.14 13.33
C PRO A 90 14.56 1.49 13.25
N GLN A 91 15.20 1.23 14.40
CA GLN A 91 16.53 0.60 14.45
C GLN A 91 16.59 -0.85 13.94
N ASN A 92 15.46 -1.53 13.81
CA ASN A 92 15.42 -2.94 13.38
C ASN A 92 15.30 -3.10 11.85
N PHE A 93 15.16 -2.00 11.11
CA PHE A 93 15.02 -2.04 9.67
C PHE A 93 16.38 -1.92 8.97
N PRO A 94 16.61 -2.68 7.88
CA PRO A 94 17.78 -2.49 7.03
C PRO A 94 17.91 -1.04 6.55
N SER A 95 19.13 -0.54 6.42
CA SER A 95 19.39 0.85 6.00
C SER A 95 18.72 1.21 4.67
N PHE A 96 18.69 0.29 3.70
CA PHE A 96 18.04 0.52 2.40
C PHE A 96 16.53 0.78 2.51
N VAL A 97 15.86 0.24 3.54
CA VAL A 97 14.43 0.49 3.78
C VAL A 97 14.24 1.93 4.26
N GLY A 98 15.15 2.41 5.11
CA GLY A 98 15.20 3.82 5.47
C GLY A 98 15.56 4.72 4.28
N GLU A 99 16.53 4.35 3.46
CA GLU A 99 16.82 5.14 2.25
C GLU A 99 15.61 5.22 1.33
N PHE A 100 14.87 4.12 1.13
CA PHE A 100 13.66 4.15 0.32
C PHE A 100 12.59 5.10 0.87
N PHE A 101 12.40 5.15 2.19
CA PHE A 101 11.34 5.98 2.79
C PHE A 101 11.74 7.45 2.98
N PHE A 102 13.03 7.75 3.13
CA PHE A 102 13.51 9.06 3.58
C PHE A 102 14.41 9.80 2.58
N ASN A 103 14.95 9.12 1.56
CA ASN A 103 15.63 9.72 0.42
C ASN A 103 14.77 9.66 -0.85
#